data_AF-A0A5J5SAC3-F1
#
_entry.id   AF-A0A5J5SAC3-F1
#
_cell.length_a   1.000
_cell.length_b   1.000
_cell.length_c   1.000
_cell.angle_alpha   90.00
_cell.angle_beta   90.00
_cell.angle_gamma   90.00
#
_symmetry.space_group_name_H-M   'P 1'
#
loop_
_entity.id
_entity.type
_entity.pdbx_description
1 polymer ?
#
loop_
_entity_poly.entity_id
_entity_poly.type
_entity_poly.pdbx_seq_one_letter_code
_entity_poly.pdbx_strand_id
1 'polypeptide(L)'
;MARNFFVWFALAAILCSLTAISAKVSESKEFVLTLDHSNFTRFLTQHNFVVVKFYAPWCRHSQNLAPEYEKAASVLSNHHPPIILAKFDADDEANKYLAKQYRIRGYPTVKIFRNGGQLIQEYRDSRRADYIVEYLKEQISPASVEIKSAEDASGIIPQNKITILFYTRDLLSGLYCGSYREVFWRSIRTLMV
;
A
#
# COMPACT_ATOMS: atom_id res chain seq x y z
N MET A 1 -50.76 43.45 36.34
CA MET A 1 -50.30 42.17 35.74
C MET A 1 -49.20 42.45 34.71
N ALA A 2 -48.02 42.92 35.12
CA ALA A 2 -46.96 43.32 34.18
C ALA A 2 -45.55 43.19 34.77
N ARG A 3 -45.32 42.17 35.62
CA ARG A 3 -44.01 41.91 36.24
C ARG A 3 -43.36 40.57 35.84
N ASN A 4 -44.10 39.70 35.14
CA ASN A 4 -43.59 38.37 34.74
C ASN A 4 -43.26 38.26 33.24
N PHE A 5 -43.61 39.27 32.43
CA PHE A 5 -43.34 39.20 30.99
C PHE A 5 -41.87 39.51 30.66
N PHE A 6 -41.25 40.44 31.39
CA PHE A 6 -39.86 40.85 31.16
C PHE A 6 -38.82 39.80 31.62
N VAL A 7 -39.15 38.98 32.62
CA VAL A 7 -38.23 37.97 33.16
C VAL A 7 -38.09 36.76 32.22
N TRP A 8 -39.16 36.44 31.48
CA TRP A 8 -39.16 35.32 30.52
C TRP A 8 -38.33 35.61 29.26
N PHE A 9 -38.35 36.86 28.78
CA PHE A 9 -37.53 37.25 27.62
C PHE A 9 -36.04 37.29 27.93
N ALA A 10 -35.64 37.61 29.17
CA ALA A 10 -34.24 37.59 29.58
C ALA A 10 -33.66 36.17 29.71
N LEU A 11 -34.48 35.18 30.08
CA LEU A 11 -34.04 33.78 30.22
C LEU A 11 -33.92 33.04 28.88
N ALA A 12 -34.71 33.41 27.87
CA ALA A 12 -34.62 32.83 26.52
C ALA A 12 -33.35 33.28 25.77
N ALA A 13 -32.87 34.50 26.03
CA ALA A 13 -31.66 35.03 25.40
C ALA A 13 -30.36 34.40 25.94
N ILE A 14 -30.36 33.95 27.21
CA ILE A 14 -29.18 33.35 27.86
C ILE A 14 -29.03 31.86 27.56
N LEU A 15 -30.12 31.17 27.15
CA LEU A 15 -30.06 29.76 26.74
C LEU A 15 -29.60 29.55 25.28
N CYS A 16 -29.62 30.60 24.45
CA CYS A 16 -29.29 30.47 23.03
C CYS A 16 -27.79 30.70 22.72
N SER A 17 -26.99 31.12 23.70
CA SER A 17 -25.56 31.41 23.53
C SER A 17 -24.62 30.25 23.87
N LEU A 18 -25.12 29.06 24.20
CA LEU A 18 -24.29 27.94 24.71
C LEU A 18 -24.19 26.69 23.82
N THR A 19 -24.74 26.68 22.61
CA THR A 19 -24.54 25.53 21.70
C THR A 19 -24.20 25.95 20.27
N ALA A 20 -23.13 26.73 20.12
CA ALA A 20 -22.34 26.73 18.89
C ALA A 20 -21.06 25.92 19.15
N ILE A 21 -21.22 24.62 19.46
CA ILE A 21 -20.11 23.67 19.35
C ILE A 21 -19.87 23.51 17.85
N SER A 22 -18.95 24.32 17.34
CA SER A 22 -18.34 24.12 16.02
C SER A 22 -17.65 22.76 16.04
N ALA A 23 -18.37 21.72 15.63
CA ALA A 23 -17.77 20.44 15.28
C ALA A 23 -16.79 20.71 14.13
N LYS A 24 -15.50 20.87 14.46
CA LYS A 24 -14.42 20.72 13.49
C LYS A 24 -14.49 19.27 13.01
N VAL A 25 -15.23 19.04 11.92
CA VAL A 25 -15.08 17.83 11.12
C VAL A 25 -13.65 17.90 10.59
N SER A 26 -12.74 17.17 11.24
CA SER A 26 -11.41 16.97 10.69
C SER A 26 -11.61 16.17 9.41
N GLU A 27 -11.37 16.79 8.27
CA GLU A 27 -11.39 16.16 6.96
C GLU A 27 -10.34 15.03 6.97
N SER A 28 -10.78 13.81 7.24
CA SER A 28 -9.88 12.66 7.33
C SER A 28 -9.47 12.29 5.91
N LYS A 29 -8.27 12.73 5.51
CA LYS A 29 -7.67 12.35 4.24
C LYS A 29 -7.48 10.83 4.18
N GLU A 30 -8.26 10.17 3.33
CA GLU A 30 -8.10 8.74 3.05
C GLU A 30 -6.98 8.55 2.00
N PHE A 31 -5.96 7.80 2.37
CA PHE A 31 -4.81 7.42 1.54
C PHE A 31 -5.05 6.11 0.78
N VAL A 32 -5.98 5.27 1.25
CA VAL A 32 -6.32 4.01 0.57
C VAL A 32 -7.42 4.25 -0.46
N LEU A 33 -7.11 3.97 -1.72
CA LEU A 33 -8.07 4.14 -2.82
C LEU A 33 -9.12 3.03 -2.83
N THR A 34 -10.38 3.38 -3.11
CA THR A 34 -11.45 2.39 -3.27
C THR A 34 -11.57 1.99 -4.73
N LEU A 35 -11.44 0.70 -5.02
CA LEU A 35 -11.65 0.13 -6.35
C LEU A 35 -12.93 -0.72 -6.38
N ASP A 36 -13.55 -0.78 -7.55
CA ASP A 36 -14.75 -1.55 -7.84
C ASP A 36 -14.63 -2.23 -9.22
N HIS A 37 -15.60 -3.06 -9.59
CA HIS A 37 -15.62 -3.75 -10.88
C HIS A 37 -15.49 -2.82 -12.11
N SER A 38 -15.91 -1.55 -12.01
CA SER A 38 -15.90 -0.60 -13.13
C SER A 38 -14.51 0.00 -13.36
N ASN A 39 -13.75 0.23 -12.30
CA ASN A 39 -12.46 0.93 -12.37
C ASN A 39 -11.24 0.03 -12.18
N PHE A 40 -11.41 -1.18 -11.61
CA PHE A 40 -10.31 -2.04 -11.17
C PHE A 40 -9.28 -2.32 -12.26
N THR A 41 -9.72 -2.86 -13.40
CA THR A 41 -8.83 -3.25 -14.50
C THR A 41 -8.10 -2.04 -15.08
N ARG A 42 -8.84 -0.95 -15.35
CA ARG A 42 -8.26 0.29 -15.88
C ARG A 42 -7.20 0.85 -14.94
N PHE A 43 -7.50 0.90 -13.64
CA PHE A 43 -6.60 1.42 -12.62
C PHE A 43 -5.29 0.61 -12.58
N LEU A 44 -5.39 -0.72 -12.57
CA LEU A 44 -4.22 -1.59 -12.59
C LEU A 44 -3.37 -1.46 -13.86
N THR A 45 -3.97 -1.17 -15.01
CA THR A 45 -3.23 -0.95 -16.25
C THR A 45 -2.50 0.39 -16.27
N GLN A 46 -3.05 1.42 -15.62
CA GLN A 46 -2.45 2.76 -15.58
C GLN A 46 -1.28 2.88 -14.58
N HIS A 47 -1.21 1.99 -13.59
CA HIS A 47 -0.22 2.05 -12.52
C HIS A 47 0.69 0.82 -12.51
N ASN A 48 2.00 1.06 -12.51
CA ASN A 48 3.00 -0.02 -12.59
C ASN A 48 3.12 -0.86 -11.32
N PHE A 49 2.75 -0.33 -10.15
CA PHE A 49 2.81 -1.02 -8.87
C PHE A 49 1.60 -0.63 -8.03
N VAL A 50 0.70 -1.59 -7.79
CA VAL A 50 -0.51 -1.39 -6.98
C VAL A 50 -0.67 -2.55 -6.03
N VAL A 51 -0.98 -2.24 -4.78
CA VAL A 51 -1.30 -3.24 -3.76
C VAL A 51 -2.78 -3.14 -3.44
N VAL A 52 -3.51 -4.24 -3.57
CA VAL A 52 -4.96 -4.26 -3.32
C VAL A 52 -5.29 -5.18 -2.16
N LYS A 53 -5.99 -4.64 -1.15
CA LYS A 53 -6.63 -5.38 -0.08
C LYS A 53 -8.05 -5.76 -0.49
N PHE A 54 -8.27 -7.06 -0.74
CA PHE A 54 -9.59 -7.64 -0.91
C PHE A 54 -10.20 -7.90 0.47
N TYR A 55 -11.37 -7.29 0.74
CA TYR A 55 -12.03 -7.35 2.04
C TYR A 55 -13.52 -7.66 1.91
N ALA A 56 -14.15 -7.93 3.05
CA ALA A 56 -15.60 -7.95 3.20
C ALA A 56 -16.00 -7.07 4.40
N PRO A 57 -17.09 -6.31 4.32
CA PRO A 57 -17.46 -5.31 5.33
C PRO A 57 -17.85 -5.94 6.67
N TRP A 58 -18.38 -7.16 6.67
CA TRP A 58 -18.76 -7.90 7.88
C TRP A 58 -17.60 -8.66 8.53
N CYS A 59 -16.45 -8.76 7.86
CA CYS A 59 -15.32 -9.56 8.35
C CYS A 59 -14.50 -8.79 9.40
N ARG A 60 -14.55 -9.23 10.66
CA ARG A 60 -13.77 -8.64 11.76
C ARG A 60 -12.27 -8.55 11.47
N HIS A 61 -11.68 -9.58 10.86
CA HIS A 61 -10.25 -9.55 10.50
C HIS A 61 -9.91 -8.46 9.48
N SER A 62 -10.83 -8.16 8.57
CA SER A 62 -10.68 -7.09 7.58
C SER A 62 -10.81 -5.71 8.22
N GLN A 63 -11.76 -5.55 9.14
CA GLN A 63 -11.95 -4.33 9.92
C GLN A 63 -10.72 -4.02 10.78
N ASN A 64 -10.14 -5.03 11.43
CA ASN A 64 -8.93 -4.87 12.25
C ASN A 64 -7.70 -4.45 11.42
N LEU A 65 -7.59 -4.93 10.17
CA LEU A 65 -6.48 -4.55 9.28
C LEU A 65 -6.67 -3.15 8.68
N ALA A 66 -7.91 -2.66 8.54
CA ALA A 66 -8.20 -1.38 7.90
C ALA A 66 -7.38 -0.19 8.46
N PRO A 67 -7.31 0.06 9.79
CA PRO A 67 -6.53 1.19 10.31
C PRO A 67 -5.02 1.02 10.11
N GLU A 68 -4.48 -0.19 10.19
CA GLU A 68 -3.06 -0.44 9.94
C GLU A 68 -2.70 -0.26 8.46
N TYR A 69 -3.60 -0.70 7.57
CA TYR A 69 -3.44 -0.51 6.13
C TYR A 69 -3.50 0.97 5.74
N GLU A 70 -4.35 1.76 6.39
CA GLU A 70 -4.45 3.21 6.20
C GLU A 70 -3.18 3.93 6.64
N LYS A 71 -2.64 3.58 7.82
CA LYS A 71 -1.36 4.11 8.30
C LYS A 71 -0.22 3.77 7.33
N ALA A 72 -0.16 2.54 6.85
CA ALA A 72 0.83 2.12 5.87
C ALA A 72 0.71 2.94 4.56
N ALA A 73 -0.52 3.11 4.05
CA ALA A 73 -0.77 3.91 2.85
C ALA A 73 -0.33 5.36 3.02
N SER A 74 -0.57 5.95 4.18
CA SER A 74 -0.11 7.30 4.51
C SER A 74 1.42 7.44 4.40
N VAL A 75 2.18 6.53 5.01
CA VAL A 75 3.64 6.52 4.93
C VAL A 75 4.14 6.29 3.50
N LEU A 76 3.51 5.35 2.80
CA LEU A 76 3.90 4.92 1.44
C LEU A 76 3.56 5.93 0.36
N SER A 77 2.55 6.77 0.58
CA SER A 77 2.21 7.87 -0.33
C SER A 77 3.32 8.92 -0.46
N ASN A 78 4.16 9.06 0.58
CA ASN A 78 5.31 9.97 0.60
C ASN A 78 6.60 9.35 0.00
N HIS A 79 6.55 8.07 -0.40
CA HIS A 79 7.69 7.41 -1.03
C HIS A 79 7.89 7.88 -2.47
N HIS A 80 9.13 7.81 -2.99
CA HIS A 80 9.46 8.14 -4.38
C HIS A 80 10.10 6.94 -5.08
N PRO A 81 9.43 6.28 -6.04
CA PRO A 81 8.08 6.55 -6.55
C PRO A 81 6.97 6.21 -5.53
N PRO A 82 5.79 6.83 -5.62
CA PRO A 82 4.70 6.60 -4.68
C PRO A 82 4.19 5.16 -4.79
N ILE A 83 3.99 4.50 -3.64
CA ILE A 83 3.40 3.17 -3.58
C ILE A 83 1.91 3.31 -3.29
N ILE A 84 1.09 2.85 -4.24
CA ILE A 84 -0.36 2.98 -4.19
C ILE A 84 -0.97 1.76 -3.50
N LEU A 85 -1.73 2.04 -2.43
CA LEU A 85 -2.54 1.06 -1.73
C LEU A 85 -4.02 1.29 -2.04
N ALA A 86 -4.73 0.20 -2.30
CA ALA A 86 -6.15 0.21 -2.63
C ALA A 86 -6.92 -0.85 -1.86
N LYS A 87 -8.22 -0.68 -1.74
CA LYS A 87 -9.16 -1.64 -1.17
C LYS A 87 -10.24 -1.99 -2.19
N PHE A 88 -10.69 -3.24 -2.16
CA PHE A 88 -11.72 -3.76 -3.05
C PHE A 88 -12.66 -4.66 -2.23
N ASP A 89 -13.95 -4.35 -2.25
CA ASP A 89 -14.97 -5.18 -1.61
C ASP A 89 -15.23 -6.42 -2.47
N ALA A 90 -14.73 -7.57 -2.03
CA ALA A 90 -14.83 -8.82 -2.76
C ALA A 90 -16.12 -9.60 -2.45
N ASP A 91 -16.90 -9.15 -1.47
CA ASP A 91 -18.17 -9.77 -1.07
C ASP A 91 -19.37 -9.21 -1.84
N ASP A 92 -19.27 -7.96 -2.31
CA ASP A 92 -20.27 -7.32 -3.16
C ASP A 92 -20.59 -8.16 -4.42
N GLU A 93 -21.88 -8.34 -4.71
CA GLU A 93 -22.37 -9.14 -5.84
C GLU A 93 -21.78 -8.69 -7.19
N ALA A 94 -21.63 -7.38 -7.41
CA ALA A 94 -21.07 -6.85 -8.65
C ALA A 94 -19.58 -7.19 -8.80
N ASN A 95 -18.89 -7.47 -7.69
CA ASN A 95 -17.46 -7.69 -7.62
C ASN A 95 -17.08 -9.18 -7.58
N LYS A 96 -18.04 -10.11 -7.39
CA LYS A 96 -17.80 -11.56 -7.27
C LYS A 96 -17.05 -12.17 -8.45
N TYR A 97 -17.27 -11.69 -9.67
CA TYR A 97 -16.55 -12.17 -10.85
C TYR A 97 -15.03 -11.94 -10.71
N LEU A 98 -14.62 -10.74 -10.31
CA LEU A 98 -13.20 -10.41 -10.10
C LEU A 98 -12.63 -11.15 -8.89
N ALA A 99 -13.40 -11.28 -7.80
CA ALA A 99 -13.00 -12.07 -6.65
C ALA A 99 -12.69 -13.53 -7.04
N LYS A 100 -13.52 -14.13 -7.90
CA LYS A 100 -13.30 -15.48 -8.45
C LYS A 100 -12.08 -15.53 -9.38
N GLN A 101 -11.93 -14.56 -10.29
CA GLN A 101 -10.80 -14.46 -11.21
C GLN A 101 -9.46 -14.44 -10.45
N TYR A 102 -9.38 -13.63 -9.40
CA TYR A 102 -8.18 -13.52 -8.56
C TYR A 102 -8.11 -14.57 -7.45
N ARG A 103 -9.02 -15.55 -7.43
CA ARG A 103 -9.04 -16.67 -6.48
C ARG A 103 -9.04 -16.22 -5.02
N ILE A 104 -9.86 -15.22 -4.68
CA ILE A 104 -10.04 -14.77 -3.30
C ILE A 104 -10.89 -15.82 -2.58
N ARG A 105 -10.28 -16.52 -1.60
CA ARG A 105 -10.94 -17.60 -0.83
C ARG A 105 -11.28 -17.21 0.60
N GLY A 106 -10.79 -16.06 1.06
CA GLY A 106 -10.96 -15.60 2.43
C GLY A 106 -10.54 -14.15 2.59
N TYR A 107 -10.91 -13.57 3.71
CA TYR A 107 -10.72 -12.14 3.98
C TYR A 107 -9.93 -11.90 5.27
N PRO A 108 -9.08 -10.86 5.32
CA PRO A 108 -8.60 -10.07 4.18
C PRO A 108 -7.57 -10.87 3.36
N THR A 109 -7.52 -10.63 2.05
CA THR A 109 -6.44 -11.10 1.17
C THR A 109 -5.77 -9.90 0.53
N VAL A 110 -4.44 -9.77 0.63
CA VAL A 110 -3.69 -8.65 0.04
C VAL A 110 -2.88 -9.16 -1.15
N LYS A 111 -3.03 -8.51 -2.31
CA LYS A 111 -2.36 -8.91 -3.55
C LYS A 111 -1.59 -7.76 -4.18
N ILE A 112 -0.47 -8.10 -4.79
CA ILE A 112 0.47 -7.15 -5.38
C ILE A 112 0.43 -7.31 -6.90
N PHE A 113 0.12 -6.21 -7.56
CA PHE A 113 0.01 -6.12 -9.01
C PHE A 113 1.18 -5.29 -9.56
N ARG A 114 1.79 -5.79 -10.64
CA ARG A 114 2.83 -5.09 -11.41
C ARG A 114 2.55 -5.11 -12.90
N ASN A 115 3.29 -4.31 -13.65
CA ASN A 115 3.38 -4.41 -15.11
C ASN A 115 2.00 -4.35 -15.80
N GLY A 116 1.18 -3.36 -15.42
CA GLY A 116 -0.13 -3.15 -16.02
C GLY A 116 -1.22 -4.13 -15.54
N GLY A 117 -1.11 -4.65 -14.32
CA GLY A 117 -2.14 -5.47 -13.67
C GLY A 117 -1.85 -6.96 -13.59
N GLN A 118 -0.61 -7.38 -13.87
CA GLN A 118 -0.16 -8.74 -13.62
C GLN A 118 -0.06 -9.00 -12.12
N LEU A 119 -0.76 -10.02 -11.64
CA LEU A 119 -0.63 -10.49 -10.26
C LEU A 119 0.75 -11.13 -10.07
N ILE A 120 1.56 -10.57 -9.18
CA ILE A 120 2.92 -11.08 -8.89
C ILE A 120 2.90 -12.01 -7.68
N GLN A 121 2.33 -11.53 -6.57
CA GLN A 121 2.37 -12.24 -5.31
C GLN A 121 1.20 -11.84 -4.39
N GLU A 122 0.88 -12.73 -3.46
CA GLU A 122 0.00 -12.47 -2.33
C GLU A 122 0.85 -12.14 -1.09
N TYR A 123 0.54 -11.03 -0.42
CA TYR A 123 1.18 -10.66 0.83
C TYR A 123 0.56 -11.45 1.99
N ARG A 124 1.40 -12.18 2.73
CA ARG A 124 1.00 -13.09 3.81
C ARG A 124 1.68 -12.81 5.14
N ASP A 125 2.45 -11.74 5.22
CA ASP A 125 3.24 -11.39 6.39
C ASP A 125 2.38 -10.67 7.46
N SER A 126 3.04 -10.09 8.45
CA SER A 126 2.44 -9.33 9.56
C SER A 126 1.41 -8.29 9.12
N ARG A 127 0.34 -8.15 9.90
CA ARG A 127 -0.77 -7.20 9.64
C ARG A 127 -0.53 -5.79 10.17
N ARG A 128 0.64 -5.53 10.76
CA ARG A 128 1.00 -4.23 11.32
C ARG A 128 1.54 -3.31 10.22
N ALA A 129 1.28 -2.01 10.37
CA ALA A 129 1.64 -1.02 9.35
C ALA A 129 3.15 -0.97 9.05
N ASP A 130 4.01 -1.08 10.05
CA ASP A 130 5.47 -1.06 9.93
C ASP A 130 6.00 -2.17 9.01
N TYR A 131 5.54 -3.40 9.22
CA TYR A 131 5.94 -4.54 8.38
C TYR A 131 5.39 -4.44 6.95
N ILE A 132 4.18 -3.91 6.77
CA ILE A 132 3.62 -3.67 5.42
C ILE A 132 4.48 -2.65 4.68
N VAL A 133 4.87 -1.56 5.34
CA VAL A 133 5.71 -0.51 4.76
C VAL A 133 7.08 -1.07 4.38
N GLU A 134 7.74 -1.78 5.30
CA GLU A 134 9.06 -2.36 5.07
C GLU A 134 9.03 -3.35 3.89
N TYR A 135 8.10 -4.30 3.91
CA TYR A 135 7.95 -5.29 2.86
C TYR A 135 7.72 -4.63 1.49
N LEU A 136 6.82 -3.65 1.41
CA LEU A 136 6.51 -3.00 0.12
C LEU A 136 7.66 -2.15 -0.41
N LYS A 137 8.44 -1.50 0.47
CA LYS A 137 9.68 -0.81 0.10
C LYS A 137 10.72 -1.79 -0.44
N GLU A 138 10.89 -2.94 0.22
CA GLU A 138 11.80 -3.98 -0.26
C GLU A 138 11.37 -4.50 -1.65
N GLN A 139 10.07 -4.68 -1.90
CA GLN A 139 9.58 -5.14 -3.21
C GLN A 139 9.97 -4.20 -4.35
N ILE A 140 9.89 -2.88 -4.15
CA ILE A 140 10.19 -1.88 -5.19
C ILE A 140 11.67 -1.49 -5.24
N SER A 141 12.47 -1.92 -4.26
CA SER A 141 13.91 -1.68 -4.25
C SER A 141 14.58 -2.36 -5.46
N PRO A 142 15.64 -1.74 -6.01
CA PRO A 142 16.37 -2.35 -7.13
C PRO A 142 16.96 -3.69 -6.70
N ALA A 143 16.93 -4.68 -7.60
CA ALA A 143 17.37 -6.04 -7.33
C ALA A 143 18.87 -6.14 -6.98
N SER A 144 19.66 -5.14 -7.37
CA SER A 144 21.08 -5.00 -7.04
C SER A 144 21.45 -3.54 -6.90
N VAL A 145 22.32 -3.24 -5.96
CA VAL A 145 22.94 -1.91 -5.81
C VAL A 145 24.35 -1.99 -6.40
N GLU A 146 24.66 -1.11 -7.34
CA GLU A 146 26.02 -1.02 -7.88
C GLU A 146 26.96 -0.41 -6.83
N ILE A 147 28.06 -1.10 -6.56
CA ILE A 147 29.11 -0.65 -5.64
C ILE A 147 30.33 -0.30 -6.50
N LYS A 148 30.74 0.97 -6.48
CA LYS A 148 31.85 1.46 -7.32
C LYS A 148 33.19 1.48 -6.60
N SER A 149 33.19 1.60 -5.27
CA SER A 149 34.40 1.69 -4.46
C SER A 149 34.37 0.74 -3.26
N ALA A 150 35.55 0.45 -2.70
CA ALA A 150 35.66 -0.40 -1.52
C ALA A 150 35.08 0.29 -0.27
N GLU A 151 35.09 1.62 -0.25
CA GLU A 151 34.55 2.44 0.84
C GLU A 151 33.02 2.32 0.89
N ASP A 152 32.35 2.34 -0.27
CA ASP A 152 30.89 2.21 -0.38
C ASP A 152 30.39 0.84 0.08
N ALA A 153 31.21 -0.20 -0.09
CA ALA A 153 30.87 -1.56 0.34
C ALA A 153 30.60 -1.64 1.85
N SER A 154 31.37 -0.90 2.66
CA SER A 154 31.22 -0.92 4.12
C SER A 154 29.89 -0.32 4.61
N GLY A 155 29.30 0.61 3.84
CA GLY A 155 28.00 1.20 4.14
C GLY A 155 26.80 0.40 3.60
N ILE A 156 27.02 -0.43 2.57
CA ILE A 156 25.96 -1.17 1.88
C ILE A 156 25.77 -2.57 2.49
N ILE A 157 26.83 -3.19 3.01
CA ILE A 157 26.77 -4.55 3.57
C ILE A 157 26.18 -4.49 5.00
N PRO A 158 24.95 -4.99 5.23
CA PRO A 158 24.35 -4.97 6.56
C PRO A 158 25.00 -6.06 7.43
N GLN A 159 25.33 -5.74 8.68
CA GLN A 159 26.01 -6.68 9.61
C GLN A 159 25.20 -7.95 9.91
N ASN A 160 23.87 -7.92 9.73
CA ASN A 160 22.96 -9.00 10.08
C ASN A 160 22.17 -9.58 8.88
N LYS A 161 22.61 -9.34 7.64
CA LYS A 161 21.97 -9.93 6.44
C LYS A 161 23.01 -10.63 5.55
N ILE A 162 22.62 -11.78 4.98
CA ILE A 162 23.43 -12.45 3.96
C ILE A 162 23.45 -11.55 2.72
N THR A 163 24.65 -11.11 2.33
CA THR A 163 24.84 -10.26 1.14
C THR A 163 25.60 -11.05 0.09
N ILE A 164 25.05 -11.13 -1.13
CA ILE A 164 25.72 -11.75 -2.27
C ILE A 164 26.38 -10.64 -3.10
N LEU A 165 27.71 -10.64 -3.16
CA LEU A 165 28.47 -9.72 -3.99
C LEU A 165 28.81 -10.37 -5.32
N PHE A 166 28.35 -9.77 -6.42
CA PHE A 166 28.74 -10.16 -7.76
C PHE A 166 29.81 -9.21 -8.28
N TYR A 167 31.00 -9.73 -8.59
CA TYR A 167 32.07 -8.97 -9.24
C TYR A 167 32.08 -9.27 -10.74
N THR A 168 31.88 -8.25 -11.57
CA THR A 168 31.97 -8.35 -13.03
C THR A 168 33.21 -7.61 -13.53
N ARG A 169 34.08 -8.30 -14.28
CA ARG A 169 35.30 -7.73 -14.88
C ARG A 169 34.90 -7.12 -16.24
N ASP A 170 34.73 -5.80 -16.31
CA ASP A 170 34.38 -4.97 -17.49
C ASP A 170 32.99 -5.14 -18.15
N LEU A 171 32.19 -4.06 -18.11
CA LEU A 171 31.08 -3.80 -19.03
C LEU A 171 31.66 -3.19 -20.31
N LEU A 172 32.11 -4.02 -21.26
CA LEU A 172 32.39 -3.53 -22.60
C LEU A 172 31.09 -3.11 -23.27
N SER A 173 31.00 -1.79 -23.52
CA SER A 173 30.09 -1.08 -24.41
C SER A 173 28.60 -1.09 -24.05
N GLY A 174 28.04 0.12 -23.94
CA GLY A 174 26.67 0.38 -23.51
C GLY A 174 25.58 -0.34 -24.31
N LEU A 175 24.39 -0.31 -23.71
CA LEU A 175 23.15 -0.99 -24.07
C LEU A 175 23.09 -2.44 -23.59
N TYR A 176 22.51 -2.67 -22.40
CA TYR A 176 21.40 -3.62 -22.23
C TYR A 176 20.69 -3.32 -20.91
N CYS A 177 19.65 -2.47 -20.98
CA CYS A 177 18.57 -2.42 -19.98
C CYS A 177 17.64 -3.62 -20.23
N GLY A 178 18.14 -4.83 -20.04
CA GLY A 178 17.39 -6.08 -20.16
C GLY A 178 17.09 -6.65 -18.78
N SER A 179 15.81 -6.86 -18.47
CA SER A 179 15.31 -7.51 -17.25
C SER A 179 16.24 -8.62 -16.73
N TYR A 180 16.87 -8.36 -15.58
CA TYR A 180 17.81 -9.26 -14.88
C TYR A 180 17.24 -10.65 -14.53
N ARG A 181 15.93 -10.86 -14.76
CA ARG A 181 15.26 -12.14 -14.55
C ARG A 181 15.71 -13.21 -15.55
N GLU A 182 16.21 -12.85 -16.73
CA GLU A 182 16.69 -13.81 -17.75
C GLU A 182 18.16 -14.23 -17.56
N VAL A 183 19.03 -13.31 -17.14
CA VAL A 183 20.47 -13.59 -16.97
C VAL A 183 20.72 -14.47 -15.74
N PHE A 184 19.94 -14.27 -14.67
CA PHE A 184 20.03 -15.04 -13.43
C PHE A 184 19.80 -16.56 -13.65
N TRP A 185 18.84 -16.94 -14.50
CA TRP A 185 18.58 -18.36 -14.79
C TRP A 185 19.61 -19.00 -15.72
N ARG A 186 20.20 -18.22 -16.64
CA ARG A 186 21.25 -18.73 -17.53
C ARG A 186 22.55 -19.03 -16.78
N SER A 187 22.92 -18.21 -15.79
CA SER A 187 24.18 -18.39 -15.06
C SER A 187 24.14 -19.50 -14.02
N ILE A 188 22.98 -19.77 -13.39
CA ILE A 188 22.85 -20.87 -12.42
C ILE A 188 22.96 -22.24 -13.09
N ARG A 189 22.54 -22.37 -14.36
CA ARG A 189 22.62 -23.64 -15.11
C ARG A 189 24.05 -24.08 -15.43
N THR A 190 25.02 -23.17 -15.37
CA THR A 190 26.43 -23.47 -15.65
C THR A 190 27.21 -23.86 -14.38
N LEU A 191 26.65 -23.62 -13.18
CA LEU A 191 27.28 -23.94 -11.89
C LEU A 191 26.77 -25.25 -11.25
N MET A 192 25.90 -25.98 -11.94
CA MET A 192 25.51 -27.35 -11.60
C MET A 192 25.79 -28.28 -12.80
N VAL A 193 27.09 -28.50 -13.07
CA VAL A 193 27.62 -29.72 -13.71
C VAL A 193 28.85 -30.13 -12.93
#